data_AF-A0A9X1IF37-F1
#
_entry.id   AF-A0A9X1IF37-F1
#
_cell.length_a   1.000
_cell.length_b   1.000
_cell.length_c   1.000
_cell.angle_alpha   90.00
_cell.angle_beta   90.00
_cell.angle_gamma   90.00
#
_symmetry.space_group_name_H-M   'P 1'
#
loop_
_entity.id
_entity.type
_entity.pdbx_description
1 polymer ?
#
loop_
_entity_poly.entity_id
_entity_poly.type
_entity_poly.pdbx_seq_one_letter_code
_entity_poly.pdbx_strand_id
1 'polypeptide(L)'
;MNFSSLLDLHLVAVVHNIDEPSRLHLGFPGLKTDNAVSADEQPFTVGCNFGSEFIHIIDGPSLFTTLTTLDTIKYFVSFLNDRRLTLAKRHCVIEGNENFLGAYLSSPIAAGKYSVAHQLTGSILDTVVFNSGFWTKYAQSPAWEHTNKENKRSYFIDRLIEHISEEYQLGRLVRSQEMEFSYHEQGWRFLARESRFSRRLLAGAFQSIFDEPDKTTFWSSSVSSKDYPDTRYVFLTYPQATSDKSYEKLENYISFHLMEYMFAAGAAFRDARYIVGVGIPNYHFGQHSIVLHIADTHSWGDREQVTAKKIRHRLGAFRALHANTTFHFE
;
A
#
# COMPACT_ATOMS: atom_id res chain seq x y z
N MET A 1 -8.26 -6.51 26.81
CA MET A 1 -7.03 -6.39 25.99
C MET A 1 -6.28 -5.17 26.47
N ASN A 2 -5.08 -5.32 27.02
CA ASN A 2 -4.22 -4.18 27.34
C ASN A 2 -3.73 -3.57 26.03
N PHE A 3 -4.27 -2.40 25.67
CA PHE A 3 -3.76 -1.55 24.58
C PHE A 3 -2.46 -0.84 24.99
N SER A 4 -1.47 -1.59 25.50
CA SER A 4 -0.12 -1.07 25.78
C SER A 4 0.94 -1.68 24.86
N SER A 5 0.58 -2.03 23.63
CA SER A 5 1.54 -1.88 22.54
C SER A 5 1.68 -0.37 22.31
N LEU A 6 2.82 0.20 22.71
CA LEU A 6 3.13 1.61 22.50
C LEU A 6 2.69 2.05 21.10
N LEU A 7 1.70 2.94 21.06
CA LEU A 7 1.26 3.59 19.83
C LEU A 7 2.47 4.38 19.31
N ASP A 8 3.07 3.97 18.20
CA ASP A 8 4.18 4.70 17.58
C ASP A 8 3.59 5.90 16.83
N LEU A 9 3.58 7.06 17.49
CA LEU A 9 3.05 8.30 16.97
C LEU A 9 4.14 9.09 16.25
N HIS A 10 3.87 9.49 15.02
CA HIS A 10 4.71 10.46 14.30
C HIS A 10 4.09 11.85 14.41
N LEU A 11 4.83 12.78 15.02
CA LEU A 11 4.49 14.20 15.04
C LEU A 11 5.10 14.87 13.81
N VAL A 12 4.26 15.54 13.01
CA VAL A 12 4.69 16.25 11.80
C VAL A 12 4.22 17.71 11.91
N ALA A 13 5.18 18.64 11.91
CA ALA A 13 4.93 20.08 11.89
C ALA A 13 5.21 20.62 10.49
N VAL A 14 4.24 21.32 9.91
CA VAL A 14 4.32 21.82 8.54
C VAL A 14 4.55 23.33 8.54
N VAL A 15 5.63 23.77 7.88
CA VAL A 15 5.98 25.18 7.76
C VAL A 15 5.61 25.69 6.37
N HIS A 16 4.95 26.85 6.30
CA HIS A 16 4.45 27.44 5.06
C HIS A 16 5.10 28.80 4.77
N ASN A 17 5.10 29.20 3.50
CA ASN A 17 5.52 30.53 3.03
C ASN A 17 6.99 30.89 3.36
N ILE A 18 7.89 29.92 3.26
CA ILE A 18 9.33 30.12 3.56
C ILE A 18 10.26 30.04 2.34
N ASP A 19 9.80 29.59 1.17
CA ASP A 19 10.67 29.27 0.02
C ASP A 19 11.55 30.44 -0.43
N GLU A 20 10.95 31.63 -0.62
CA GLU A 20 11.69 32.82 -1.05
C GLU A 20 12.60 33.36 0.06
N PRO A 21 12.12 33.57 1.32
CA PRO A 21 12.99 33.99 2.41
C PRO A 21 14.16 33.03 2.70
N SER A 22 13.91 31.72 2.69
CA SER A 22 14.95 30.70 2.89
C SER A 22 15.96 30.69 1.74
N ARG A 23 15.52 30.85 0.49
CA ARG A 23 16.45 30.96 -0.64
C ARG A 23 17.38 32.16 -0.53
N LEU A 24 16.86 33.32 -0.11
CA LEU A 24 17.67 34.51 0.11
C LEU A 24 18.69 34.34 1.24
N HIS A 25 18.37 33.56 2.27
CA HIS A 25 19.22 33.37 3.45
C HIS A 25 20.20 32.20 3.33
N LEU A 26 19.71 31.02 2.91
CA LEU A 26 20.43 29.75 2.87
C LEU A 26 21.02 29.43 1.48
N GLY A 27 20.56 30.11 0.43
CA GLY A 27 20.95 29.80 -0.96
C GLY A 27 20.12 28.71 -1.63
N PHE A 28 19.17 28.09 -0.91
CA PHE A 28 18.23 27.09 -1.42
C PHE A 28 16.84 27.27 -0.78
N PRO A 29 15.75 26.87 -1.47
CA PRO A 29 14.40 26.95 -0.89
C PRO A 29 14.18 25.87 0.19
N GLY A 30 13.32 26.17 1.16
CA GLY A 30 12.88 25.23 2.20
C GLY A 30 13.67 25.34 3.50
N LEU A 31 13.49 24.37 4.40
CA LEU A 31 14.21 24.34 5.68
C LEU A 31 15.52 23.57 5.57
N LYS A 32 16.54 24.04 6.30
CA LYS A 32 17.67 23.21 6.66
C LYS A 32 17.33 22.42 7.92
N THR A 33 17.45 21.09 7.89
CA THR A 33 17.45 20.30 9.14
C THR A 33 18.88 20.13 9.60
N ASP A 34 19.19 20.47 10.84
CA ASP A 34 20.45 20.13 11.50
C ASP A 34 20.11 19.60 12.89
N ASN A 35 20.31 18.30 13.11
CA ASN A 35 19.91 17.67 14.38
C ASN A 35 20.93 17.87 15.51
N ALA A 36 22.01 18.64 15.30
CA ALA A 36 22.89 19.08 16.37
C ALA A 36 22.50 20.44 16.97
N VAL A 37 21.67 21.24 16.29
CA VAL A 37 21.26 22.55 16.80
C VAL A 37 19.98 22.47 17.61
N SER A 38 19.86 23.37 18.60
CA SER A 38 18.58 23.61 19.27
C SER A 38 17.73 24.58 18.43
N ALA A 39 16.42 24.59 18.67
CA ALA A 39 15.53 25.53 17.98
C ALA A 39 15.99 26.97 18.27
N ASP A 40 16.01 27.82 17.25
CA ASP A 40 16.23 29.28 17.31
C ASP A 40 17.68 29.80 17.18
N GLU A 41 18.68 28.95 16.89
CA GLU A 41 20.07 29.43 16.72
C GLU A 41 20.34 30.09 15.35
N GLN A 42 19.67 29.64 14.30
CA GLN A 42 19.93 30.02 12.91
C GLN A 42 18.61 30.14 12.12
N PRO A 43 18.33 31.24 11.39
CA PRO A 43 17.13 31.36 10.58
C PRO A 43 16.97 30.20 9.59
N PHE A 44 15.73 29.73 9.43
CA PHE A 44 15.37 28.62 8.52
C PHE A 44 16.10 27.30 8.79
N THR A 45 16.75 27.15 9.94
CA THR A 45 17.39 25.92 10.39
C THR A 45 16.64 25.35 11.57
N VAL A 46 16.32 24.05 11.51
CA VAL A 46 15.53 23.38 12.54
C VAL A 46 16.23 22.10 13.02
N GLY A 47 16.19 21.88 14.33
CA GLY A 47 16.47 20.58 14.93
C GLY A 47 15.27 19.63 14.81
N CYS A 48 15.39 18.45 15.42
CA CYS A 48 14.32 17.44 15.43
C CYS A 48 13.88 16.98 16.82
N ASN A 49 14.61 17.38 17.87
CA ASN A 49 14.36 16.95 19.25
C ASN A 49 13.80 18.13 20.07
N PHE A 50 12.56 17.99 20.52
CA PHE A 50 11.84 19.00 21.30
C PHE A 50 11.49 18.38 22.66
N GLY A 51 12.43 18.47 23.61
CA GLY A 51 12.33 17.74 24.88
C GLY A 51 12.50 16.24 24.67
N SER A 52 11.51 15.44 25.09
CA SER A 52 11.48 13.98 24.87
C SER A 52 10.85 13.57 23.55
N GLU A 53 10.30 14.50 22.78
CA GLU A 53 9.55 14.20 21.57
C GLU A 53 10.38 14.46 20.30
N PHE A 54 10.24 13.56 19.34
CA PHE A 54 10.80 13.73 18.00
C PHE A 54 9.71 14.31 17.08
N ILE A 55 10.00 15.44 16.45
CA ILE A 55 9.06 16.12 15.54
C ILE A 55 9.68 16.20 14.15
N HIS A 56 8.95 15.71 13.14
CA HIS A 56 9.29 15.92 11.73
C HIS A 56 8.87 17.33 11.33
N ILE A 57 9.81 18.27 11.28
CA ILE A 57 9.55 19.61 10.74
C ILE A 57 9.83 19.60 9.24
N ILE A 58 8.79 19.79 8.44
CA ILE A 58 8.83 19.69 6.98
C ILE A 58 8.15 20.92 6.39
N ASP A 59 8.73 21.54 5.37
CA ASP A 59 8.06 22.61 4.63
C ASP A 59 6.96 22.06 3.70
N GLY A 60 5.95 22.89 3.43
CA GLY A 60 4.79 22.51 2.60
C GLY A 60 5.17 21.87 1.25
N PRO A 61 6.05 22.49 0.44
CA PRO A 61 6.51 21.92 -0.82
C PRO A 61 7.17 20.54 -0.66
N SER A 62 8.09 20.39 0.30
CA SER A 62 8.75 19.10 0.56
C SER A 62 7.78 18.03 1.03
N LEU A 63 6.79 18.39 1.86
CA LEU A 63 5.75 17.45 2.28
C LEU A 63 4.89 17.02 1.09
N PHE A 64 4.50 17.96 0.22
CA PHE A 64 3.76 17.65 -1.01
C PHE A 64 4.56 16.69 -1.91
N THR A 65 5.84 16.98 -2.16
CA THR A 65 6.74 16.10 -2.92
C THR A 65 6.84 14.71 -2.27
N THR A 66 6.94 14.65 -0.95
CA THR A 66 7.01 13.38 -0.21
C THR A 66 5.72 12.57 -0.33
N LEU A 67 4.55 13.19 -0.12
CA LEU A 67 3.26 12.49 -0.16
C LEU A 67 2.87 12.05 -1.57
N THR A 68 3.21 12.84 -2.60
CA THR A 68 2.98 12.46 -4.00
C THR A 68 3.92 11.36 -4.48
N THR A 69 5.13 11.27 -3.90
CA THR A 69 6.10 10.24 -4.25
C THR A 69 5.91 8.95 -3.46
N LEU A 70 5.61 9.06 -2.17
CA LEU A 70 5.36 7.96 -1.23
C LEU A 70 3.87 7.80 -0.97
N ASP A 71 3.11 7.68 -2.06
CA ASP A 71 1.65 7.70 -2.15
C ASP A 71 0.92 6.48 -1.56
N THR A 72 1.59 5.71 -0.69
CA THR A 72 0.95 4.67 0.14
C THR A 72 1.34 4.88 1.59
N ILE A 73 0.39 4.68 2.51
CA ILE A 73 0.63 4.90 3.95
C ILE A 73 1.84 4.10 4.46
N LYS A 74 2.05 2.88 3.94
CA LYS A 74 3.18 2.03 4.29
C LYS A 74 4.52 2.66 3.92
N TYR A 75 4.64 3.24 2.72
CA TYR A 75 5.87 3.91 2.31
C TYR A 75 6.11 5.21 3.05
N PHE A 76 5.07 6.02 3.25
CA PHE A 76 5.20 7.27 4.00
C PHE A 76 5.64 7.01 5.45
N VAL A 77 5.00 6.07 6.15
CA VAL A 77 5.38 5.71 7.53
C VAL A 77 6.78 5.07 7.58
N SER A 78 7.15 4.24 6.60
CA SER A 78 8.51 3.67 6.53
C SER A 78 9.57 4.76 6.37
N PHE A 79 9.28 5.78 5.56
CA PHE A 79 10.14 6.94 5.37
C PHE A 79 10.29 7.77 6.66
N LEU A 80 9.19 8.07 7.35
CA LEU A 80 9.25 8.79 8.63
C LEU A 80 10.06 8.01 9.68
N ASN A 81 9.90 6.69 9.72
CA ASN A 81 10.70 5.83 10.60
C ASN A 81 12.19 5.86 10.25
N ASP A 82 12.54 5.71 8.98
CA ASP A 82 13.94 5.74 8.55
C ASP A 82 14.59 7.11 8.79
N ARG A 83 13.85 8.20 8.54
CA ARG A 83 14.27 9.56 8.86
C ARG A 83 14.55 9.73 10.35
N ARG A 84 13.62 9.34 11.21
CA ARG A 84 13.78 9.40 12.68
C ARG A 84 14.97 8.57 13.14
N LEU A 85 15.11 7.34 12.65
CA LEU A 85 16.23 6.46 13.01
C LEU A 85 17.58 6.99 12.55
N THR A 86 17.64 7.60 11.36
CA THR A 86 18.86 8.22 10.83
C THR A 86 19.29 9.39 11.71
N LEU A 87 18.35 10.32 11.97
CA LEU A 87 18.57 11.51 12.79
C LEU A 87 18.80 11.19 14.28
N ALA A 88 18.39 10.02 14.77
CA ALA A 88 18.69 9.60 16.14
C ALA A 88 20.11 9.02 16.30
N LYS A 89 20.72 8.53 15.21
CA LYS A 89 21.99 7.77 15.27
C LYS A 89 23.20 8.52 14.76
N ARG A 90 22.99 9.60 14.02
CA ARG A 90 24.03 10.36 13.32
C ARG A 90 23.75 11.84 13.41
N HIS A 91 24.79 12.65 13.49
CA HIS A 91 24.66 14.06 13.15
C HIS A 91 24.43 14.16 11.65
N CYS A 92 23.32 14.80 11.27
CA CYS A 92 22.93 15.00 9.90
C CYS A 92 22.55 16.46 9.66
N VAL A 93 22.99 16.97 8.51
CA VAL A 93 22.57 18.25 7.96
C VAL A 93 21.84 17.97 6.65
N ILE A 94 20.60 18.42 6.52
CA ILE A 94 19.76 18.23 5.34
C ILE A 94 19.42 19.62 4.80
N GLU A 95 19.92 19.96 3.61
CA GLU A 95 19.61 21.20 2.92
C GLU A 95 18.35 21.03 2.08
N GLY A 96 17.17 21.40 2.61
CA GLY A 96 15.87 21.14 1.96
C GLY A 96 15.34 19.75 2.29
N ASN A 97 14.14 19.66 2.86
CA ASN A 97 13.61 18.40 3.42
C ASN A 97 13.43 17.30 2.38
N GLU A 98 13.15 17.66 1.12
CA GLU A 98 13.05 16.75 -0.01
C GLU A 98 14.37 16.05 -0.35
N ASN A 99 15.52 16.62 0.02
CA ASN A 99 16.81 16.01 -0.27
C ASN A 99 17.06 14.74 0.55
N PHE A 100 16.45 14.63 1.74
CA PHE A 100 16.39 13.36 2.46
C PHE A 100 15.52 12.31 1.72
N LEU A 101 14.42 12.71 1.08
CA LEU A 101 13.62 11.81 0.24
C LEU A 101 14.42 11.27 -0.95
N GLY A 102 15.17 12.14 -1.63
CA GLY A 102 16.08 11.73 -2.71
C GLY A 102 17.13 10.72 -2.25
N ALA A 103 17.75 10.95 -1.08
CA ALA A 103 18.69 10.02 -0.48
C ALA A 103 18.06 8.68 -0.08
N TYR A 104 16.87 8.74 0.53
CA TYR A 104 16.10 7.56 0.93
C TYR A 104 15.77 6.67 -0.26
N LEU A 105 15.20 7.22 -1.33
CA LEU A 105 14.82 6.44 -2.50
C LEU A 105 16.03 5.94 -3.31
N SER A 106 17.18 6.60 -3.15
CA SER A 106 18.47 6.16 -3.70
C SER A 106 19.14 5.05 -2.85
N SER A 107 18.53 4.62 -1.74
CA SER A 107 19.09 3.67 -0.77
C SER A 107 18.26 2.37 -0.66
N PRO A 108 18.04 1.61 -1.75
CA PRO A 108 17.29 0.36 -1.68
C PRO A 108 18.05 -0.70 -0.88
N ILE A 109 17.33 -1.45 -0.04
CA ILE A 109 17.86 -2.60 0.72
C ILE A 109 17.23 -3.93 0.29
N ALA A 110 16.03 -3.88 -0.29
CA ALA A 110 15.33 -5.00 -0.90
C ALA A 110 14.23 -4.45 -1.83
N ALA A 111 13.55 -5.34 -2.56
CA ALA A 111 12.43 -4.95 -3.42
C ALA A 111 11.35 -4.20 -2.62
N GLY A 112 11.10 -2.93 -2.98
CA GLY A 112 10.14 -2.05 -2.30
C GLY A 112 10.55 -1.60 -0.90
N LYS A 113 11.81 -1.79 -0.48
CA LYS A 113 12.31 -1.38 0.84
C LYS A 113 13.56 -0.51 0.69
N TYR A 114 13.58 0.59 1.41
CA TYR A 114 14.63 1.60 1.38
C TYR A 114 15.06 1.95 2.81
N SER A 115 16.33 2.29 3.00
CA SER A 115 16.81 2.78 4.30
C SER A 115 18.15 3.50 4.17
N VAL A 116 18.15 4.79 4.52
CA VAL A 116 19.37 5.59 4.71
C VAL A 116 20.10 5.10 5.96
N ALA A 117 19.37 4.86 7.06
CA ALA A 117 19.96 4.41 8.31
C ALA A 117 20.78 3.12 8.15
N HIS A 118 20.28 2.18 7.35
CA HIS A 118 21.00 0.95 7.01
C HIS A 118 22.29 1.24 6.24
N GLN A 119 22.24 2.07 5.19
CA GLN A 119 23.41 2.43 4.39
C GLN A 119 24.51 3.15 5.20
N LEU A 120 24.13 3.88 6.25
CA LEU A 120 25.07 4.59 7.14
C LEU A 120 25.61 3.72 8.29
N THR A 121 25.21 2.45 8.37
CA THR A 121 25.70 1.52 9.38
C THR A 121 27.20 1.27 9.16
N GLY A 122 28.02 1.52 10.19
CA GLY A 122 29.48 1.39 10.09
C GLY A 122 30.21 2.56 9.43
N SER A 123 29.49 3.63 9.03
CA SER A 123 30.13 4.87 8.58
C SER A 123 30.97 5.49 9.70
N ILE A 124 32.17 5.95 9.34
CA ILE A 124 33.11 6.67 10.22
C ILE A 124 32.96 8.19 10.14
N LEU A 125 32.02 8.69 9.32
CA LEU A 125 31.80 10.12 9.17
C LEU A 125 31.11 10.68 10.42
N ASP A 126 31.69 11.74 10.99
CA ASP A 126 31.14 12.43 12.15
C ASP A 126 29.81 13.14 11.82
N THR A 127 29.70 13.69 10.60
CA THR A 127 28.51 14.39 10.10
C THR A 127 28.14 13.87 8.71
N VAL A 128 26.85 13.63 8.49
CA VAL A 128 26.29 13.24 7.19
C VAL A 128 25.53 14.42 6.59
N VAL A 129 25.97 14.91 5.43
CA VAL A 129 25.34 16.06 4.78
C VAL A 129 24.55 15.61 3.55
N PHE A 130 23.26 15.93 3.52
CA PHE A 130 22.37 15.78 2.39
C PHE A 130 22.21 17.15 1.72
N ASN A 131 23.17 17.48 0.86
CA ASN A 131 23.21 18.76 0.16
C ASN A 131 21.98 18.97 -0.73
N SER A 132 21.73 20.23 -1.08
CA SER A 132 20.74 20.57 -2.10
C SER A 132 21.00 19.81 -3.41
N GLY A 133 19.93 19.27 -4.00
CA GLY A 133 19.95 18.60 -5.30
C GLY A 133 19.94 17.06 -5.27
N PHE A 134 19.97 16.42 -4.09
CA PHE A 134 19.75 14.96 -3.98
C PHE A 134 18.39 14.54 -4.56
N TRP A 135 17.33 15.30 -4.26
CA TRP A 135 16.01 15.07 -4.85
C TRP A 135 16.02 15.23 -6.36
N THR A 136 16.54 16.34 -6.86
CA THR A 136 16.64 16.62 -8.30
C THR A 136 17.39 15.51 -9.03
N LYS A 137 18.52 15.06 -8.48
CA LYS A 137 19.32 13.96 -9.04
C LYS A 137 18.52 12.66 -9.10
N TYR A 138 17.77 12.34 -8.03
CA TYR A 138 16.93 11.15 -8.02
C TYR A 138 15.76 11.26 -9.01
N ALA A 139 15.05 12.39 -9.03
CA ALA A 139 13.90 12.64 -9.90
C ALA A 139 14.27 12.67 -11.40
N GLN A 140 15.54 12.94 -11.72
CA GLN A 140 16.08 12.88 -13.09
C GLN A 140 16.77 11.54 -13.41
N SER A 141 16.77 10.58 -12.49
CA SER A 141 17.48 9.32 -12.67
C SER A 141 16.67 8.30 -13.49
N PRO A 142 17.35 7.35 -14.17
CA PRO A 142 16.66 6.21 -14.79
C PRO A 142 15.87 5.37 -13.79
N ALA A 143 16.27 5.35 -12.51
CA ALA A 143 15.58 4.63 -11.46
C ALA A 143 14.19 5.23 -11.17
N TRP A 144 14.05 6.55 -11.23
CA TRP A 144 12.77 7.24 -11.12
C TRP A 144 11.83 6.87 -12.27
N GLU A 145 12.32 6.97 -13.51
CA GLU A 145 11.53 6.64 -14.71
C GLU A 145 11.05 5.18 -14.68
N HIS A 146 11.95 4.25 -14.34
CA HIS A 146 11.62 2.84 -14.21
C HIS A 146 10.58 2.60 -13.11
N THR A 147 10.77 3.21 -11.93
CA THR A 147 9.84 3.09 -10.80
C THR A 147 8.43 3.57 -11.15
N ASN A 148 8.33 4.72 -11.82
CA ASN A 148 7.05 5.28 -12.24
C ASN A 148 6.37 4.44 -13.31
N LYS A 149 7.13 3.90 -14.27
CA LYS A 149 6.60 2.97 -15.28
C LYS A 149 5.99 1.73 -14.62
N GLU A 150 6.73 1.10 -13.69
CA GLU A 150 6.26 -0.08 -12.97
C GLU A 150 5.08 0.20 -12.03
N ASN A 151 5.00 1.42 -11.49
CA ASN A 151 3.89 1.85 -10.63
C ASN A 151 2.55 1.94 -11.37
N LYS A 152 2.53 2.18 -12.69
CA LYS A 152 1.29 2.44 -13.45
C LYS A 152 0.19 1.40 -13.20
N ARG A 153 0.53 0.11 -13.23
CA ARG A 153 -0.44 -0.97 -12.98
C ARG A 153 -0.96 -0.99 -11.54
N SER A 154 -0.13 -0.61 -10.57
CA SER A 154 -0.50 -0.69 -9.15
C SER A 154 -1.65 0.25 -8.77
N TYR A 155 -1.83 1.36 -9.50
CA TYR A 155 -2.92 2.32 -9.29
C TYR A 155 -4.31 1.72 -9.52
N PHE A 156 -4.39 0.53 -10.11
CA PHE A 156 -5.63 -0.24 -10.11
C PHE A 156 -6.15 -0.50 -8.68
N ILE A 157 -5.26 -0.83 -7.74
CA ILE A 157 -5.64 -1.08 -6.35
C ILE A 157 -6.12 0.20 -5.67
N ASP A 158 -5.53 1.35 -5.99
CA ASP A 158 -5.96 2.66 -5.50
C ASP A 158 -7.37 2.98 -5.99
N ARG A 159 -7.60 2.87 -7.30
CA ARG A 159 -8.94 3.07 -7.89
C ARG A 159 -9.99 2.12 -7.33
N LEU A 160 -9.60 0.88 -7.00
CA LEU A 160 -10.49 -0.08 -6.36
C LEU A 160 -10.91 0.40 -4.96
N ILE A 161 -9.94 0.87 -4.15
CA ILE A 161 -10.23 1.42 -2.81
C ILE A 161 -11.09 2.68 -2.92
N GLU A 162 -10.70 3.62 -3.79
CA GLU A 162 -11.42 4.87 -4.05
C GLU A 162 -12.86 4.56 -4.45
N HIS A 163 -13.08 3.73 -5.46
CA HIS A 163 -14.41 3.36 -5.92
C HIS A 163 -15.28 2.78 -4.80
N ILE A 164 -14.81 1.76 -4.07
CA ILE A 164 -15.62 1.14 -3.01
C ILE A 164 -15.92 2.16 -1.90
N SER A 165 -14.98 3.05 -1.59
CA SER A 165 -15.19 4.08 -0.58
C SER A 165 -16.15 5.18 -1.03
N GLU A 166 -16.12 5.56 -2.31
CA GLU A 166 -17.03 6.53 -2.92
C GLU A 166 -18.46 5.97 -2.99
N GLU A 167 -18.64 4.70 -3.37
CA GLU A 167 -19.96 4.07 -3.39
C GLU A 167 -20.60 4.06 -1.98
N TYR A 168 -19.80 3.82 -0.92
CA TYR A 168 -20.26 3.96 0.47
C TYR A 168 -20.67 5.39 0.82
N GLN A 169 -19.80 6.36 0.53
CA GLN A 169 -20.05 7.78 0.84
C GLN A 169 -21.30 8.30 0.12
N LEU A 170 -21.57 7.81 -1.08
CA LEU A 170 -22.70 8.22 -1.90
C LEU A 170 -23.98 7.43 -1.62
N GLY A 171 -23.96 6.50 -0.66
CA GLY A 171 -25.15 5.74 -0.27
C GLY A 171 -25.59 4.68 -1.30
N ARG A 172 -24.66 4.19 -2.14
CA ARG A 172 -24.96 3.32 -3.29
C ARG A 172 -24.54 1.87 -3.12
N LEU A 173 -24.07 1.47 -1.94
CA LEU A 173 -23.81 0.06 -1.70
C LEU A 173 -25.11 -0.73 -1.79
N VAL A 174 -25.08 -1.80 -2.58
CA VAL A 174 -26.20 -2.74 -2.71
C VAL A 174 -26.45 -3.48 -1.40
N ARG A 175 -25.40 -3.67 -0.59
CA ARG A 175 -25.44 -4.39 0.69
C ARG A 175 -24.69 -3.63 1.76
N SER A 176 -25.16 -3.78 3.00
CA SER A 176 -24.48 -3.27 4.20
C SER A 176 -24.30 -1.75 4.21
N GLN A 177 -25.11 -1.01 3.45
CA GLN A 177 -25.07 0.46 3.44
C GLN A 177 -25.41 1.06 4.81
N GLU A 178 -26.19 0.32 5.59
CA GLU A 178 -26.59 0.65 6.96
C GLU A 178 -25.45 0.50 7.98
N MET A 179 -24.34 -0.13 7.60
CA MET A 179 -23.23 -0.38 8.52
C MET A 179 -22.36 0.87 8.67
N GLU A 180 -21.76 0.98 9.86
CA GLU A 180 -20.82 2.07 10.19
C GLU A 180 -19.57 2.03 9.31
N PHE A 181 -18.96 3.20 9.07
CA PHE A 181 -17.73 3.31 8.28
C PHE A 181 -16.62 2.37 8.78
N SER A 182 -16.52 2.21 10.11
CA SER A 182 -15.54 1.34 10.75
C SER A 182 -15.68 -0.15 10.38
N TYR A 183 -16.87 -0.60 9.98
CA TYR A 183 -17.09 -1.95 9.46
C TYR A 183 -16.48 -2.09 8.06
N HIS A 184 -16.73 -1.12 7.18
CA HIS A 184 -16.20 -1.14 5.81
C HIS A 184 -14.70 -0.88 5.73
N GLU A 185 -14.20 0.06 6.53
CA GLU A 185 -12.78 0.42 6.55
C GLU A 185 -11.89 -0.75 6.95
N GLN A 186 -12.33 -1.62 7.87
CA GLN A 186 -11.62 -2.87 8.18
C GLN A 186 -11.38 -3.71 6.94
N GLY A 187 -12.37 -3.71 6.03
CA GLY A 187 -12.30 -4.30 4.70
C GLY A 187 -11.20 -3.70 3.84
N TRP A 188 -11.33 -2.39 3.62
CA TRP A 188 -10.47 -1.63 2.72
C TRP A 188 -9.03 -1.54 3.21
N ARG A 189 -8.83 -1.60 4.54
CA ARG A 189 -7.51 -1.55 5.19
C ARG A 189 -6.58 -2.63 4.68
N PHE A 190 -7.09 -3.82 4.34
CA PHE A 190 -6.26 -4.88 3.78
C PHE A 190 -5.62 -4.45 2.45
N LEU A 191 -6.34 -3.76 1.58
CA LEU A 191 -5.78 -3.24 0.34
C LEU A 191 -4.94 -1.98 0.61
N ALA A 192 -5.41 -1.09 1.48
CA ALA A 192 -4.79 0.19 1.75
C ALA A 192 -3.39 0.07 2.39
N ARG A 193 -3.19 -0.93 3.27
CA ARG A 193 -1.92 -1.16 3.97
C ARG A 193 -0.81 -1.73 3.08
N GLU A 194 -1.14 -2.22 1.90
CA GLU A 194 -0.17 -2.75 0.94
C GLU A 194 0.69 -1.62 0.39
N SER A 195 2.01 -1.84 0.36
CA SER A 195 2.95 -0.93 -0.28
C SER A 195 2.71 -0.86 -1.77
N ARG A 196 3.21 0.21 -2.39
CA ARG A 196 3.21 0.36 -3.84
C ARG A 196 3.83 -0.85 -4.55
N PHE A 197 4.92 -1.44 -4.03
CA PHE A 197 5.52 -2.65 -4.61
C PHE A 197 4.59 -3.85 -4.53
N SER A 198 3.99 -4.12 -3.36
CA SER A 198 3.06 -5.23 -3.20
C SER A 198 1.83 -5.05 -4.10
N ARG A 199 1.28 -3.82 -4.19
CA ARG A 199 0.19 -3.48 -5.11
C ARG A 199 0.52 -3.75 -6.58
N ARG A 200 1.79 -3.65 -7.03
CA ARG A 200 2.19 -4.07 -8.39
C ARG A 200 1.99 -5.57 -8.61
N LEU A 201 2.30 -6.38 -7.60
CA LEU A 201 2.12 -7.84 -7.66
C LEU A 201 0.64 -8.20 -7.65
N LEU A 202 -0.15 -7.54 -6.80
CA LEU A 202 -1.61 -7.71 -6.75
C LEU A 202 -2.26 -7.35 -8.08
N ALA A 203 -1.92 -6.18 -8.63
CA ALA A 203 -2.43 -5.74 -9.93
C ALA A 203 -1.99 -6.68 -11.06
N GLY A 204 -0.77 -7.24 -11.01
CA GLY A 204 -0.32 -8.25 -11.97
C GLY A 204 -1.15 -9.53 -11.93
N ALA A 205 -1.48 -10.03 -10.74
CA ALA A 205 -2.33 -11.21 -10.58
C ALA A 205 -3.77 -10.97 -11.05
N PHE A 206 -4.31 -9.78 -10.83
CA PHE A 206 -5.61 -9.40 -11.41
C PHE A 206 -5.53 -9.30 -12.93
N GLN A 207 -4.52 -8.60 -13.45
CA GLN A 207 -4.38 -8.39 -14.89
C GLN A 207 -4.25 -9.70 -15.67
N SER A 208 -3.55 -10.70 -15.11
CA SER A 208 -3.39 -12.00 -15.79
C SER A 208 -4.72 -12.70 -16.07
N ILE A 209 -5.74 -12.52 -15.22
CA ILE A 209 -7.07 -13.08 -15.43
C ILE A 209 -8.03 -12.11 -16.13
N PHE A 210 -7.77 -10.81 -16.03
CA PHE A 210 -8.52 -9.79 -16.73
C PHE A 210 -8.18 -9.75 -18.23
N ASP A 211 -6.99 -10.19 -18.64
CA ASP A 211 -6.57 -10.22 -20.05
C ASP A 211 -6.96 -11.53 -20.77
N GLU A 212 -7.58 -12.50 -20.07
CA GLU A 212 -8.02 -13.77 -20.67
C GLU A 212 -9.03 -13.55 -21.80
N PRO A 213 -8.89 -14.21 -22.97
CA PRO A 213 -9.69 -13.90 -24.15
C PRO A 213 -11.17 -14.30 -23.99
N ASP A 214 -11.45 -15.36 -23.23
CA ASP A 214 -12.82 -15.79 -22.97
C ASP A 214 -13.45 -14.93 -21.87
N LYS A 215 -14.39 -14.07 -22.27
CA LYS A 215 -15.16 -13.21 -21.36
C LYS A 215 -16.50 -13.80 -20.94
N THR A 216 -16.80 -15.04 -21.34
CA THR A 216 -18.09 -15.69 -21.09
C THR A 216 -18.11 -16.50 -19.79
N THR A 217 -16.94 -16.72 -19.18
CA THR A 217 -16.80 -17.45 -17.91
C THR A 217 -16.12 -16.63 -16.81
N PHE A 218 -16.00 -17.23 -15.62
CA PHE A 218 -15.25 -16.71 -14.49
C PHE A 218 -13.78 -17.05 -14.60
N TRP A 219 -12.91 -16.11 -14.21
CA TRP A 219 -11.49 -16.38 -14.06
C TRP A 219 -11.05 -16.07 -12.64
N SER A 220 -10.15 -16.87 -12.07
CA SER A 220 -9.62 -16.60 -10.74
C SER A 220 -8.10 -16.74 -10.68
N SER A 221 -7.49 -15.84 -9.93
CA SER A 221 -6.07 -15.89 -9.57
C SER A 221 -5.93 -15.66 -8.07
N SER A 222 -4.79 -16.08 -7.52
CA SER A 222 -4.44 -15.75 -6.15
C SER A 222 -2.98 -15.37 -6.04
N VAL A 223 -2.68 -14.48 -5.10
CA VAL A 223 -1.32 -14.00 -4.86
C VAL A 223 -1.15 -13.70 -3.37
N SER A 224 -0.02 -14.11 -2.80
CA SER A 224 0.31 -13.76 -1.41
C SER A 224 0.76 -12.31 -1.33
N SER A 225 0.36 -11.60 -0.27
CA SER A 225 0.91 -10.29 0.02
C SER A 225 2.41 -10.39 0.25
N LYS A 226 3.19 -9.53 -0.41
CA LYS A 226 4.63 -9.47 -0.13
C LYS A 226 4.92 -8.80 1.21
N ASP A 227 4.01 -7.94 1.64
CA ASP A 227 4.14 -7.11 2.82
C ASP A 227 3.62 -7.76 4.09
N TYR A 228 2.63 -8.64 3.96
CA TYR A 228 1.93 -9.33 5.05
C TYR A 228 1.81 -10.82 4.70
N PRO A 229 2.84 -11.64 4.96
CA PRO A 229 2.87 -13.05 4.51
C PRO A 229 1.70 -13.91 4.99
N ASP A 230 1.03 -13.51 6.08
CA ASP A 230 -0.18 -14.14 6.61
C ASP A 230 -1.44 -13.81 5.79
N THR A 231 -1.32 -13.05 4.71
CA THR A 231 -2.43 -12.53 3.91
C THR A 231 -2.28 -12.96 2.46
N ARG A 232 -3.38 -13.45 1.88
CA ARG A 232 -3.47 -13.85 0.47
C ARG A 232 -4.70 -13.23 -0.19
N TYR A 233 -4.52 -12.69 -1.38
CA TYR A 233 -5.58 -12.12 -2.19
C TYR A 233 -6.07 -13.16 -3.19
N VAL A 234 -7.38 -13.21 -3.39
CA VAL A 234 -8.06 -13.99 -4.42
C VAL A 234 -8.82 -13.00 -5.29
N PHE A 235 -8.43 -12.90 -6.55
CA PHE A 235 -9.18 -12.14 -7.54
C PHE A 235 -10.10 -13.08 -8.30
N LEU A 236 -11.32 -12.61 -8.57
CA LEU A 236 -12.30 -13.28 -9.41
C LEU A 236 -12.78 -12.27 -10.44
N THR A 237 -12.65 -12.58 -11.72
CA THR A 237 -13.38 -11.87 -12.76
C THR A 237 -14.63 -12.64 -13.15
N TYR A 238 -15.70 -11.94 -13.51
CA TYR A 238 -16.97 -12.55 -13.82
C TYR A 238 -17.58 -12.00 -15.14
N PRO A 239 -18.33 -12.82 -15.88
CA PRO A 239 -18.89 -12.46 -17.19
C PRO A 239 -20.13 -11.57 -17.04
N GLN A 240 -20.53 -10.93 -18.14
CA GLN A 240 -21.75 -10.12 -18.15
C GLN A 240 -22.97 -10.97 -17.77
N ALA A 241 -23.77 -10.47 -16.84
CA ALA A 241 -25.00 -11.15 -16.44
C ALA A 241 -25.96 -11.27 -17.64
N THR A 242 -26.36 -12.51 -17.95
CA THR A 242 -27.17 -12.84 -19.14
C THR A 242 -28.68 -12.56 -18.98
N SER A 243 -29.10 -11.95 -17.87
CA SER A 243 -30.52 -11.67 -17.60
C SER A 243 -30.70 -10.45 -16.69
N ASP A 244 -31.92 -9.92 -16.69
CA ASP A 244 -32.47 -8.81 -15.88
C ASP A 244 -32.45 -9.09 -14.36
N LYS A 245 -31.27 -9.40 -13.82
CA LYS A 245 -31.06 -9.63 -12.39
C LYS A 245 -31.06 -8.28 -11.69
N SER A 246 -31.68 -8.22 -10.50
CA SER A 246 -31.40 -7.12 -9.59
C SER A 246 -29.92 -7.13 -9.21
N TYR A 247 -29.36 -5.96 -8.90
CA TYR A 247 -27.98 -5.85 -8.41
C TYR A 247 -27.69 -6.79 -7.23
N GLU A 248 -28.65 -6.95 -6.32
CA GLU A 248 -28.52 -7.88 -5.19
C GLU A 248 -28.37 -9.34 -5.63
N LYS A 249 -29.16 -9.80 -6.61
CA LYS A 249 -29.04 -11.17 -7.15
C LYS A 249 -27.72 -11.39 -7.86
N LEU A 250 -27.22 -10.36 -8.56
CA LEU A 250 -25.90 -10.39 -9.19
C LEU A 250 -24.79 -10.50 -8.14
N GLU A 251 -24.81 -9.65 -7.12
CA GLU A 251 -23.82 -9.68 -6.03
C GLU A 251 -23.84 -10.97 -5.23
N ASN A 252 -25.01 -11.56 -4.97
CA ASN A 252 -25.10 -12.86 -4.31
C ASN A 252 -24.46 -13.96 -5.14
N TYR A 253 -24.65 -13.92 -6.46
CA TYR A 253 -24.05 -14.88 -7.39
C TYR A 253 -22.52 -14.74 -7.43
N ILE A 254 -22.00 -13.52 -7.55
CA ILE A 254 -20.56 -13.24 -7.52
C ILE A 254 -19.96 -13.63 -6.16
N SER A 255 -20.62 -13.23 -5.06
CA SER A 255 -20.19 -13.53 -3.70
C SER A 255 -20.08 -15.04 -3.46
N PHE A 256 -21.07 -15.81 -3.93
CA PHE A 256 -21.04 -17.26 -3.81
C PHE A 256 -19.78 -17.84 -4.47
N HIS A 257 -19.55 -17.53 -5.75
CA HIS A 257 -18.37 -18.03 -6.48
C HIS A 257 -17.05 -17.54 -5.86
N LEU A 258 -16.97 -16.26 -5.49
CA LEU A 258 -15.78 -15.70 -4.85
C LEU A 258 -15.46 -16.42 -3.54
N MET A 259 -16.46 -16.68 -2.71
CA MET A 259 -16.27 -17.45 -1.48
C MET A 259 -15.79 -18.88 -1.76
N GLU A 260 -16.25 -19.55 -2.81
CA GLU A 260 -15.74 -20.88 -3.17
C GLU A 260 -14.23 -20.85 -3.46
N TYR A 261 -13.76 -19.87 -4.24
CA TYR A 261 -12.33 -19.70 -4.51
C TYR A 261 -11.55 -19.30 -3.25
N MET A 262 -12.12 -18.46 -2.36
CA MET A 262 -11.50 -18.13 -1.07
C MET A 262 -11.35 -19.36 -0.18
N PHE A 263 -12.37 -20.22 -0.10
CA PHE A 263 -12.31 -21.49 0.62
C PHE A 263 -11.24 -22.42 0.03
N ALA A 264 -11.20 -22.54 -1.30
CA ALA A 264 -10.18 -23.33 -1.97
C ALA A 264 -8.76 -22.82 -1.69
N ALA A 265 -8.57 -21.49 -1.67
CA ALA A 265 -7.30 -20.86 -1.33
C ALA A 265 -6.91 -21.12 0.13
N GLY A 266 -7.81 -20.96 1.09
CA GLY A 266 -7.54 -21.26 2.50
C GLY A 266 -7.18 -22.74 2.75
N ALA A 267 -7.80 -23.67 2.01
CA ALA A 267 -7.41 -25.09 2.06
C ALA A 267 -6.05 -25.38 1.42
N ALA A 268 -5.66 -24.61 0.40
CA ALA A 268 -4.39 -24.78 -0.32
C ALA A 268 -3.20 -24.14 0.42
N PHE A 269 -3.43 -22.98 1.03
CA PHE A 269 -2.40 -22.12 1.62
C PHE A 269 -2.66 -21.90 3.10
N ARG A 270 -2.28 -22.90 3.91
CA ARG A 270 -2.55 -22.93 5.36
C ARG A 270 -1.73 -21.90 6.16
N ASP A 271 -0.71 -21.34 5.56
CA ASP A 271 0.09 -20.24 6.08
C ASP A 271 -0.63 -18.89 5.99
N ALA A 272 -1.63 -18.77 5.11
CA ALA A 272 -2.47 -17.58 5.02
C ALA A 272 -3.58 -17.63 6.08
N ARG A 273 -3.45 -16.74 7.07
CA ARG A 273 -4.51 -16.46 8.04
C ARG A 273 -5.66 -15.69 7.39
N TYR A 274 -5.35 -14.67 6.62
CA TYR A 274 -6.36 -13.81 6.00
C TYR A 274 -6.47 -14.10 4.51
N ILE A 275 -7.68 -14.37 4.04
CA ILE A 275 -8.00 -14.45 2.62
C ILE A 275 -8.86 -13.25 2.26
N VAL A 276 -8.39 -12.42 1.33
CA VAL A 276 -9.08 -11.23 0.84
C VAL A 276 -9.57 -11.52 -0.58
N GLY A 277 -10.88 -11.64 -0.76
CA GLY A 277 -11.51 -11.90 -2.05
C GLY A 277 -12.00 -10.63 -2.70
N VAL A 278 -11.69 -10.41 -3.99
CA VAL A 278 -12.19 -9.29 -4.78
C VAL A 278 -12.80 -9.79 -6.09
N GLY A 279 -14.09 -9.53 -6.29
CA GLY A 279 -14.86 -9.87 -7.49
C GLY A 279 -15.08 -8.65 -8.37
N ILE A 280 -14.72 -8.71 -9.66
CA ILE A 280 -14.72 -7.58 -10.60
C ILE A 280 -15.23 -8.04 -11.97
N PRO A 281 -16.02 -7.25 -12.72
CA PRO A 281 -16.45 -7.66 -14.07
C PRO A 281 -15.26 -7.81 -15.03
N ASN A 282 -15.34 -8.76 -15.97
CA ASN A 282 -14.35 -8.93 -17.06
C ASN A 282 -14.72 -8.16 -18.35
N TYR A 283 -15.66 -7.21 -18.26
CA TYR A 283 -16.26 -6.46 -19.37
C TYR A 283 -16.43 -4.98 -19.00
N HIS A 284 -16.63 -4.13 -20.01
CA HIS A 284 -16.66 -2.66 -19.84
C HIS A 284 -18.06 -2.03 -19.76
N PHE A 285 -19.11 -2.71 -20.21
CA PHE A 285 -20.46 -2.12 -20.34
C PHE A 285 -21.54 -2.95 -19.63
N GLY A 286 -22.53 -2.26 -19.07
CA GLY A 286 -23.68 -2.88 -18.41
C GLY A 286 -23.63 -2.82 -16.88
N GLN A 287 -24.53 -3.55 -16.22
CA GLN A 287 -24.55 -3.66 -14.76
C GLN A 287 -23.24 -4.26 -14.27
N HIS A 288 -22.57 -3.60 -13.34
CA HIS A 288 -21.36 -4.08 -12.71
C HIS A 288 -21.43 -3.86 -11.19
N SER A 289 -20.78 -4.74 -10.44
CA SER A 289 -20.59 -4.63 -9.01
C SER A 289 -19.18 -5.10 -8.68
N ILE A 290 -18.58 -4.44 -7.70
CA ILE A 290 -17.33 -4.88 -7.10
C ILE A 290 -17.66 -5.48 -5.73
N VAL A 291 -17.32 -6.76 -5.57
CA VAL A 291 -17.56 -7.49 -4.32
C VAL A 291 -16.25 -7.67 -3.58
N LEU A 292 -16.20 -7.31 -2.30
CA LEU A 292 -15.06 -7.50 -1.41
C LEU A 292 -15.49 -8.38 -0.22
N HIS A 293 -14.77 -9.48 -0.01
CA HIS A 293 -14.96 -10.38 1.13
C HIS A 293 -13.63 -10.61 1.85
N ILE A 294 -13.69 -10.81 3.17
CA ILE A 294 -12.53 -11.20 3.97
C ILE A 294 -12.89 -12.41 4.81
N ALA A 295 -11.99 -13.38 4.84
CA ALA A 295 -12.06 -14.53 5.73
C ALA A 295 -10.81 -14.61 6.62
N ASP A 296 -11.00 -14.84 7.93
CA ASP A 296 -9.95 -15.26 8.86
C ASP A 296 -10.01 -16.79 8.99
N THR A 297 -9.04 -17.49 8.39
CA THR A 297 -8.97 -18.95 8.36
C THR A 297 -8.72 -19.56 9.74
N HIS A 298 -8.23 -18.79 10.72
CA HIS A 298 -8.11 -19.29 12.10
C HIS A 298 -9.47 -19.43 12.80
N SER A 299 -10.51 -18.73 12.32
CA SER A 299 -11.86 -18.89 12.84
C SER A 299 -12.59 -20.10 12.23
N TRP A 300 -11.98 -20.80 11.27
CA TRP A 300 -12.57 -21.96 10.61
C TRP A 300 -12.50 -23.21 11.48
N GLY A 301 -13.68 -23.71 11.87
CA GLY A 301 -13.81 -24.99 12.55
C GLY A 301 -13.70 -26.17 11.59
N ASP A 302 -13.95 -27.37 12.11
CA ASP A 302 -13.85 -28.62 11.34
C ASP A 302 -14.75 -28.62 10.10
N ARG A 303 -15.94 -28.03 10.21
CA ARG A 303 -16.90 -27.95 9.11
C ARG A 303 -16.36 -27.11 7.96
N GLU A 304 -15.84 -25.93 8.25
CA GLU A 304 -15.26 -25.02 7.27
C GLU A 304 -14.05 -25.67 6.61
N GLN A 305 -13.18 -26.33 7.38
CA GLN A 305 -12.02 -27.04 6.82
C GLN A 305 -12.41 -28.21 5.91
N VAL A 306 -13.42 -29.01 6.27
CA VAL A 306 -13.94 -30.09 5.42
C VAL A 306 -14.55 -29.51 4.15
N THR A 307 -15.32 -28.43 4.27
CA THR A 307 -15.95 -27.72 3.14
C THR A 307 -14.88 -27.17 2.20
N ALA A 308 -13.86 -26.51 2.72
CA ALA A 308 -12.74 -25.95 1.97
C ALA A 308 -12.00 -27.01 1.15
N LYS A 309 -11.74 -28.19 1.75
CA LYS A 309 -11.11 -29.33 1.05
C LYS A 309 -12.00 -29.87 -0.07
N LYS A 310 -13.31 -30.02 0.17
CA LYS A 310 -14.26 -30.49 -0.84
C LYS A 310 -14.36 -29.52 -2.02
N ILE A 311 -14.49 -28.23 -1.72
CA ILE A 311 -14.55 -27.17 -2.75
C ILE A 311 -13.26 -27.15 -3.57
N ARG A 312 -12.08 -27.17 -2.92
CA ARG A 312 -10.80 -27.23 -3.63
C ARG A 312 -10.70 -28.44 -4.57
N HIS A 313 -11.14 -29.61 -4.10
CA HIS A 313 -11.12 -30.81 -4.93
C HIS A 313 -12.05 -30.67 -6.15
N ARG A 314 -13.29 -30.21 -5.93
CA ARG A 314 -14.32 -30.00 -6.95
C ARG A 314 -13.89 -28.97 -8.00
N LEU A 315 -13.40 -27.82 -7.58
CA LEU A 315 -12.97 -26.74 -8.48
C LEU A 315 -11.68 -27.08 -9.23
N GLY A 316 -10.86 -28.00 -8.71
CA GLY A 316 -9.53 -28.24 -9.24
C GLY A 316 -8.55 -27.07 -9.10
N ALA A 317 -8.97 -25.97 -8.48
CA ALA A 317 -8.19 -24.77 -8.27
C ALA A 317 -6.98 -25.00 -7.35
N PHE A 318 -5.90 -24.28 -7.63
CA PHE A 318 -4.68 -24.24 -6.80
C PHE A 318 -4.05 -25.63 -6.58
N ARG A 319 -4.04 -26.47 -7.63
CA ARG A 319 -3.44 -27.83 -7.61
C ARG A 319 -1.91 -27.82 -7.82
N ALA A 320 -1.37 -26.85 -8.55
CA ALA A 320 0.08 -26.61 -8.66
C ALA A 320 0.48 -25.52 -7.68
N LEU A 321 1.38 -25.86 -6.76
CA LEU A 321 1.81 -25.04 -5.62
C LEU A 321 2.88 -23.99 -5.98
N HIS A 322 3.13 -23.74 -7.26
CA HIS A 322 4.01 -22.64 -7.64
C HIS A 322 3.24 -21.32 -7.57
N ALA A 323 3.82 -20.32 -6.93
CA ALA A 323 3.19 -19.06 -6.57
C ALA A 323 2.76 -18.16 -7.75
N ASN A 324 2.78 -18.67 -9.00
CA ASN A 324 2.40 -17.96 -10.23
C ASN A 324 1.59 -18.82 -11.21
N THR A 325 1.01 -19.95 -10.80
CA THR A 325 0.21 -20.77 -11.73
C THR A 325 -1.24 -20.29 -11.82
N THR A 326 -1.54 -19.60 -12.93
CA THR A 326 -2.86 -19.41 -13.51
C THR A 326 -3.55 -20.76 -13.66
N PHE A 327 -4.85 -20.85 -13.33
CA PHE A 327 -5.65 -22.03 -13.62
C PHE A 327 -6.84 -21.65 -14.50
N HIS A 328 -6.97 -22.39 -15.60
CA HIS A 328 -8.11 -22.31 -16.51
C HIS A 328 -9.19 -23.28 -16.06
N PHE A 329 -10.41 -22.79 -15.84
CA PHE A 329 -11.61 -23.62 -15.70
C PHE A 329 -12.79 -22.93 -16.36
N GLU A 330 -13.58 -23.73 -17.08
CA GLU A 330 -14.91 -23.35 -17.61
C GLU A 330 -15.98 -23.41 -16.52
#